data_AF-A0A5Q2NZB4-F1
#
_entry.id   AF-A0A5Q2NZB4-F1
#
_cell.length_a   1.000
_cell.length_b   1.000
_cell.length_c   1.000
_cell.angle_alpha   90.00
_cell.angle_beta   90.00
_cell.angle_gamma   90.00
#
_symmetry.space_group_name_H-M   'P 1'
#
loop_
_entity.id
_entity.type
_entity.pdbx_description
1 polymer ?
#
loop_
_entity_poly.entity_id
_entity_poly.type
_entity_poly.pdbx_seq_one_letter_code
_entity_poly.pdbx_strand_id
1 'polypeptide(L)'
;MSALGRVLVLGTGPAAVQLAVLFRQRLQAPVGMAGRRSLRSEPFFAAAQRQDRRLRAEVQNRLHERLAGECALESLHAGIGSVEGSWDTAVLAVTADAYASVLEQLPAEVRSGLRRVVLVSPTFGSAGLVRQLLKRLRAAQTRDGGSAAADPEIISFSTYLGDTRWSAGGPSAAVLTTGVKRKVYAGSTQGRTEALDALCAAWAEAGVRIETLSSPLEAETRNISLYVHPPLFFNAFSLDAVFGRAQSPVYVYKLFPEGPITPALIRDLHAAWLEIGAICEALSVPRVNLLKFMTDDCYPVRPESLSRLELDRFPELDAVHQQYLLYVRYASLLIDPYSSPDEQGRYFDFSAVPIRRLFVDADGRWELPRMPKEDVYRTRILQGIARRLGVRTPTVDRFLSLFDERLADARQELEGQPLSEALLGCDGRDQLELIVQDLPAAAASGTGAPSAPQA
;
A
#
# COMPACT_ATOMS: atom_id res chain seq x y z
N MET A 1 -26.93 -10.03 -12.63
CA MET A 1 -25.75 -9.27 -13.10
C MET A 1 -24.75 -9.23 -11.96
N SER A 2 -23.44 -9.14 -12.22
CA SER A 2 -22.42 -9.05 -11.15
C SER A 2 -22.63 -7.81 -10.28
N ALA A 3 -22.47 -7.92 -8.96
CA ALA A 3 -22.56 -6.79 -8.01
C ALA A 3 -21.52 -5.67 -8.28
N LEU A 4 -20.48 -5.98 -9.05
CA LEU A 4 -19.47 -5.01 -9.50
C LEU A 4 -19.74 -4.43 -10.89
N GLY A 5 -20.73 -4.94 -11.64
CA GLY A 5 -20.94 -4.58 -13.04
C GLY A 5 -19.73 -4.94 -13.91
N ARG A 6 -19.41 -4.10 -14.91
CA ARG A 6 -18.20 -4.23 -15.73
C ARG A 6 -16.99 -3.66 -14.98
N VAL A 7 -15.94 -4.48 -14.89
CA VAL A 7 -14.73 -4.18 -14.09
C VAL A 7 -13.56 -3.82 -14.99
N LEU A 8 -13.00 -2.62 -14.79
CA LEU A 8 -11.74 -2.20 -15.40
C LEU A 8 -10.62 -2.30 -14.37
N VAL A 9 -9.70 -3.24 -14.56
CA VAL A 9 -8.49 -3.35 -13.72
C VAL A 9 -7.40 -2.44 -14.27
N LEU A 10 -6.97 -1.48 -13.47
CA LEU A 10 -5.95 -0.50 -13.80
C LEU A 10 -4.62 -0.93 -13.19
N GLY A 11 -3.73 -1.43 -14.05
CA GLY A 11 -2.47 -2.07 -13.70
C GLY A 11 -2.25 -3.35 -14.50
N THR A 12 -0.98 -3.68 -14.76
CA THR A 12 -0.57 -4.88 -15.51
C THR A 12 0.48 -5.69 -14.77
N GLY A 13 0.61 -5.47 -13.46
CA GLY A 13 1.47 -6.27 -12.58
C GLY A 13 0.84 -7.61 -12.19
N PRO A 14 1.58 -8.48 -11.49
CA PRO A 14 1.08 -9.80 -11.12
C PRO A 14 -0.21 -9.79 -10.30
N ALA A 15 -0.33 -8.85 -9.35
CA ALA A 15 -1.55 -8.68 -8.56
C ALA A 15 -2.77 -8.31 -9.43
N ALA A 16 -2.59 -7.50 -10.47
CA ALA A 16 -3.66 -7.13 -11.39
C ALA A 16 -4.16 -8.34 -12.20
N VAL A 17 -3.24 -9.20 -12.66
CA VAL A 17 -3.57 -10.44 -13.36
C VAL A 17 -4.33 -11.40 -12.44
N GLN A 18 -3.85 -11.61 -11.22
CA GLN A 18 -4.54 -12.44 -10.22
C GLN A 18 -5.96 -11.95 -9.95
N LEU A 19 -6.14 -10.64 -9.77
CA LEU A 19 -7.44 -10.04 -9.53
C LEU A 19 -8.37 -10.17 -10.74
N ALA A 20 -7.86 -10.00 -11.96
CA ALA A 20 -8.65 -10.19 -13.17
C ALA A 20 -9.21 -11.62 -13.28
N VAL A 21 -8.38 -12.63 -13.00
CA VAL A 21 -8.81 -14.04 -12.93
C VAL A 21 -9.87 -14.22 -11.84
N LEU A 22 -9.61 -13.70 -10.64
CA LEU A 22 -10.53 -13.83 -9.51
C LEU A 22 -11.91 -13.20 -9.79
N PHE A 23 -11.95 -11.97 -10.31
CA PHE A 23 -13.20 -11.28 -10.65
C PHE A 23 -13.97 -12.00 -11.75
N ARG A 24 -13.28 -12.54 -12.75
CA ARG A 24 -13.95 -13.28 -13.81
C ARG A 24 -14.53 -14.60 -13.31
N GLN A 25 -13.78 -15.35 -12.51
CA GLN A 25 -14.17 -16.70 -12.10
C GLN A 25 -15.15 -16.72 -10.93
N ARG A 26 -14.99 -15.82 -9.95
CA ARG A 26 -15.79 -15.82 -8.71
C ARG A 26 -16.95 -14.85 -8.74
N LEU A 27 -16.77 -13.70 -9.39
CA LEU A 27 -17.81 -12.67 -9.47
C LEU A 27 -18.51 -12.62 -10.82
N GLN A 28 -18.08 -13.47 -11.76
CA GLN A 28 -18.62 -13.54 -13.13
C GLN A 28 -18.68 -12.17 -13.82
N ALA A 29 -17.80 -11.24 -13.40
CA ALA A 29 -17.75 -9.89 -13.94
C ALA A 29 -17.14 -9.92 -15.35
N PRO A 30 -17.62 -9.09 -16.30
CA PRO A 30 -16.84 -8.74 -17.47
C PRO A 30 -15.61 -7.93 -17.02
N VAL A 31 -14.41 -8.33 -17.47
CA VAL A 31 -13.15 -7.73 -17.02
C VAL A 31 -12.37 -7.19 -18.21
N GLY A 32 -12.05 -5.91 -18.17
CA GLY A 32 -11.02 -5.29 -19.00
C GLY A 32 -9.77 -4.95 -18.19
N MET A 33 -8.65 -4.77 -18.87
CA MET A 33 -7.40 -4.32 -18.25
C MET A 33 -6.79 -3.15 -19.00
N ALA A 34 -6.17 -2.23 -18.27
CA ALA A 34 -5.40 -1.15 -18.85
C ALA A 34 -4.12 -0.88 -18.05
N GLY A 35 -3.05 -0.51 -18.75
CA GLY A 35 -1.79 -0.11 -18.13
C GLY A 35 -0.99 0.81 -19.03
N ARG A 36 0.03 1.46 -18.47
CA ARG A 36 0.99 2.26 -19.25
C ARG A 36 1.84 1.36 -20.14
N ARG A 37 2.18 1.82 -21.34
CA ARG A 37 3.28 1.24 -22.13
C ARG A 37 4.61 1.69 -21.55
N SER A 38 5.46 0.73 -21.23
CA SER A 38 6.83 0.95 -20.82
C SER A 38 7.63 -0.30 -21.15
N LEU A 39 8.96 -0.22 -21.11
CA LEU A 39 9.83 -1.38 -21.32
C LEU A 39 9.54 -2.53 -20.36
N ARG A 40 8.98 -2.23 -19.18
CA ARG A 40 8.55 -3.26 -18.20
C ARG A 40 7.20 -3.89 -18.53
N SER A 41 6.26 -3.17 -19.14
CA SER A 41 4.91 -3.68 -19.42
C SER A 41 4.73 -4.21 -20.85
N GLU A 42 5.58 -3.80 -21.79
CA GLU A 42 5.50 -4.25 -23.19
C GLU A 42 5.55 -5.79 -23.32
N PRO A 43 6.42 -6.53 -22.59
CA PRO A 43 6.42 -7.99 -22.66
C PRO A 43 5.11 -8.62 -22.18
N PHE A 44 4.42 -8.00 -21.20
CA PHE A 44 3.10 -8.43 -20.76
C PHE A 44 2.07 -8.26 -21.88
N PHE A 45 2.00 -7.07 -22.51
CA PHE A 45 1.04 -6.84 -23.60
C PHE A 45 1.28 -7.78 -24.77
N ALA A 46 2.53 -7.99 -25.17
CA ALA A 46 2.90 -8.94 -26.22
C ALA A 46 2.56 -10.39 -25.86
N ALA A 47 2.72 -10.80 -24.59
CA ALA A 47 2.32 -12.12 -24.13
C ALA A 47 0.80 -12.31 -24.12
N ALA A 48 0.05 -11.33 -23.61
CA ALA A 48 -1.40 -11.39 -23.56
C ALA A 48 -2.02 -11.40 -24.96
N GLN A 49 -1.50 -10.59 -25.91
CA GLN A 49 -1.96 -10.62 -27.30
C GLN A 49 -1.72 -11.96 -27.99
N ARG A 50 -0.55 -12.58 -27.78
CA ARG A 50 -0.24 -13.93 -28.31
C ARG A 50 -1.17 -15.02 -27.76
N GLN A 51 -1.78 -14.79 -26.60
CA GLN A 51 -2.71 -15.72 -25.96
C GLN A 51 -4.18 -15.31 -26.13
N ASP A 52 -4.51 -14.48 -27.13
CA ASP A 52 -5.87 -13.97 -27.37
C ASP A 52 -6.50 -13.37 -26.10
N ARG A 53 -5.70 -12.58 -25.37
CA ARG A 53 -6.06 -11.91 -24.11
C ARG A 53 -6.50 -12.87 -23.00
N ARG A 54 -6.06 -14.13 -23.06
CA ARG A 54 -6.17 -15.07 -21.95
C ARG A 54 -5.07 -14.82 -20.94
N LEU A 55 -5.47 -14.87 -19.67
CA LEU A 55 -4.60 -14.75 -18.51
C LEU A 55 -4.71 -16.02 -17.67
N ARG A 56 -3.62 -16.34 -16.98
CA ARG A 56 -3.54 -17.51 -16.11
C ARG A 56 -2.98 -17.15 -14.73
N ALA A 57 -3.63 -17.66 -13.70
CA ALA A 57 -3.17 -17.65 -12.33
C ALA A 57 -2.92 -19.08 -11.87
N GLU A 58 -1.76 -19.30 -11.25
CA GLU A 58 -1.34 -20.54 -10.63
C GLU A 58 -1.05 -20.31 -9.16
N VAL A 59 -1.06 -21.39 -8.37
CA VAL A 59 -0.69 -21.34 -6.95
C VAL A 59 0.42 -22.32 -6.63
N GLN A 60 1.31 -21.93 -5.73
CA GLN A 60 2.38 -22.81 -5.26
C GLN A 60 1.85 -23.83 -4.22
N ASN A 61 0.94 -23.40 -3.35
CA ASN A 61 0.35 -24.23 -2.30
C ASN A 61 -1.07 -24.64 -2.69
N ARG A 62 -1.35 -25.95 -2.69
CA ARG A 62 -2.67 -26.51 -3.02
C ARG A 62 -3.80 -26.02 -2.12
N LEU A 63 -3.50 -25.58 -0.89
CA LEU A 63 -4.48 -24.92 -0.01
C LEU A 63 -5.09 -23.66 -0.63
N HIS A 64 -4.47 -23.10 -1.68
CA HIS A 64 -4.91 -21.91 -2.38
C HIS A 64 -5.45 -22.19 -3.78
N GLU A 65 -5.75 -23.46 -4.13
CA GLU A 65 -6.22 -23.86 -5.47
C GLU A 65 -7.39 -23.03 -6.01
N ARG A 66 -8.23 -22.50 -5.11
CA ARG A 66 -9.36 -21.65 -5.49
C ARG A 66 -8.98 -20.29 -6.07
N LEU A 67 -7.73 -19.84 -5.89
CA LEU A 67 -7.17 -18.66 -6.55
C LEU A 67 -6.59 -18.96 -7.94
N ALA A 68 -6.31 -20.22 -8.25
CA ALA A 68 -5.82 -20.62 -9.56
C ALA A 68 -6.96 -20.62 -10.59
N GLY A 69 -6.61 -20.35 -11.84
CA GLY A 69 -7.57 -20.34 -12.92
C GLY A 69 -7.10 -19.60 -14.18
N GLU A 70 -7.97 -19.57 -15.17
CA GLU A 70 -7.78 -18.82 -16.40
C GLU A 70 -8.99 -17.94 -16.70
N CYS A 71 -8.76 -16.80 -17.34
CA CYS A 71 -9.82 -15.94 -17.85
C CYS A 71 -9.42 -15.29 -19.18
N ALA A 72 -10.40 -15.03 -20.05
CA ALA A 72 -10.24 -14.12 -21.18
C ALA A 72 -10.72 -12.71 -20.79
N LEU A 73 -9.94 -11.70 -21.14
CA LEU A 73 -10.32 -10.31 -20.97
C LEU A 73 -11.29 -9.87 -22.08
N GLU A 74 -12.24 -9.01 -21.72
CA GLU A 74 -13.13 -8.34 -22.69
C GLU A 74 -12.32 -7.34 -23.54
N SER A 75 -11.43 -6.58 -22.89
CA SER A 75 -10.54 -5.63 -23.55
C SER A 75 -9.19 -5.52 -22.83
N LEU A 76 -8.16 -5.12 -23.57
CA LEU A 76 -6.82 -4.88 -23.07
C LEU A 76 -6.25 -3.61 -23.72
N HIS A 77 -6.00 -2.58 -22.92
CA HIS A 77 -5.58 -1.26 -23.41
C HIS A 77 -4.11 -0.99 -23.05
N ALA A 78 -3.28 -0.84 -24.08
CA ALA A 78 -1.88 -0.45 -23.97
C ALA A 78 -1.76 1.09 -23.87
N GLY A 79 -2.33 1.63 -22.80
CA GLY A 79 -2.47 3.06 -22.53
C GLY A 79 -3.72 3.29 -21.68
N ILE A 80 -3.62 4.13 -20.65
CA ILE A 80 -4.77 4.43 -19.79
C ILE A 80 -5.72 5.40 -20.51
N GLY A 81 -5.18 6.34 -21.28
CA GLY A 81 -5.96 7.26 -22.10
C GLY A 81 -6.63 6.65 -23.33
N SER A 82 -6.32 5.39 -23.68
CA SER A 82 -6.95 4.67 -24.79
C SER A 82 -8.04 3.69 -24.34
N VAL A 83 -8.50 3.80 -23.09
CA VAL A 83 -9.61 3.00 -22.58
C VAL A 83 -10.91 3.45 -23.22
N GLU A 84 -11.67 2.51 -23.75
CA GLU A 84 -12.96 2.76 -24.39
C GLU A 84 -14.08 2.00 -23.67
N GLY A 85 -15.33 2.37 -23.98
CA GLY A 85 -16.52 1.73 -23.46
C GLY A 85 -16.93 2.20 -22.06
N SER A 86 -17.95 1.54 -21.51
CA SER A 86 -18.54 1.88 -20.20
C SER A 86 -18.12 0.87 -19.14
N TRP A 87 -17.65 1.39 -18.01
CA TRP A 87 -17.16 0.61 -16.88
C TRP A 87 -17.85 1.06 -15.60
N ASP A 88 -18.38 0.12 -14.83
CA ASP A 88 -19.08 0.41 -13.57
C ASP A 88 -18.09 0.51 -12.40
N THR A 89 -17.07 -0.36 -12.40
CA THR A 89 -16.07 -0.45 -11.33
C THR A 89 -14.66 -0.31 -11.89
N ALA A 90 -13.89 0.62 -11.34
CA ALA A 90 -12.45 0.68 -11.54
C ALA A 90 -11.71 -0.01 -10.38
N VAL A 91 -10.70 -0.82 -10.66
CA VAL A 91 -9.86 -1.47 -9.64
C VAL A 91 -8.44 -0.95 -9.79
N LEU A 92 -7.98 -0.16 -8.83
CA LEU A 92 -6.62 0.38 -8.83
C LEU A 92 -5.64 -0.65 -8.26
N ALA A 93 -5.04 -1.41 -9.18
CA ALA A 93 -4.00 -2.41 -8.91
C ALA A 93 -2.58 -1.87 -9.21
N VAL A 94 -2.43 -0.55 -9.20
CA VAL A 94 -1.15 0.16 -9.19
C VAL A 94 -0.74 0.54 -7.76
N THR A 95 0.43 1.13 -7.61
CA THR A 95 0.94 1.67 -6.36
C THR A 95 0.16 2.93 -5.97
N ALA A 96 -0.01 3.19 -4.66
CA ALA A 96 -0.90 4.25 -4.18
C ALA A 96 -0.51 5.67 -4.66
N ASP A 97 0.80 5.91 -4.82
CA ASP A 97 1.36 7.14 -5.38
C ASP A 97 0.97 7.38 -6.86
N ALA A 98 0.54 6.35 -7.57
CA ALA A 98 0.09 6.44 -8.96
C ALA A 98 -1.44 6.60 -9.11
N TYR A 99 -2.24 6.57 -8.03
CA TYR A 99 -3.70 6.64 -8.14
C TYR A 99 -4.18 7.90 -8.85
N ALA A 100 -3.61 9.06 -8.50
CA ALA A 100 -4.00 10.33 -9.11
C ALA A 100 -3.71 10.36 -10.62
N SER A 101 -2.47 10.06 -11.01
CA SER A 101 -2.05 10.11 -12.42
C SER A 101 -2.80 9.10 -13.29
N VAL A 102 -3.15 7.93 -12.75
CA VAL A 102 -3.98 6.93 -13.45
C VAL A 102 -5.38 7.47 -13.69
N LEU A 103 -6.03 8.05 -12.68
CA LEU A 103 -7.38 8.59 -12.82
C LEU A 103 -7.42 9.83 -13.74
N GLU A 104 -6.40 10.67 -13.72
CA GLU A 104 -6.28 11.83 -14.60
C GLU A 104 -6.14 11.45 -16.08
N GLN A 105 -5.49 10.32 -16.37
CA GLN A 105 -5.33 9.79 -17.72
C GLN A 105 -6.59 9.12 -18.28
N LEU A 106 -7.52 8.65 -17.45
CA LEU A 106 -8.72 7.99 -17.93
C LEU A 106 -9.58 8.94 -18.77
N PRO A 107 -10.19 8.48 -19.88
CA PRO A 107 -11.11 9.30 -20.66
C PRO A 107 -12.30 9.80 -19.85
N ALA A 108 -12.81 10.97 -20.23
CA ALA A 108 -13.89 11.67 -19.52
C ALA A 108 -15.14 10.81 -19.39
N GLU A 109 -15.52 10.13 -20.48
CA GLU A 109 -16.67 9.26 -20.61
C GLU A 109 -16.56 8.07 -19.65
N VAL A 110 -15.37 7.46 -19.57
CA VAL A 110 -15.09 6.35 -18.66
C VAL A 110 -15.22 6.82 -17.21
N ARG A 111 -14.57 7.94 -16.84
CA ARG A 111 -14.62 8.49 -15.48
C ARG A 111 -16.03 8.85 -15.02
N SER A 112 -16.83 9.40 -15.92
CA SER A 112 -18.22 9.77 -15.64
C SER A 112 -19.13 8.56 -15.45
N GLY A 113 -18.83 7.44 -16.11
CA GLY A 113 -19.55 6.18 -15.95
C GLY A 113 -19.25 5.40 -14.66
N LEU A 114 -18.10 5.64 -14.01
CA LEU A 114 -17.69 4.88 -12.82
C LEU A 114 -18.69 5.05 -11.67
N ARG A 115 -19.25 3.94 -11.18
CA ARG A 115 -20.07 3.92 -9.96
C ARG A 115 -19.22 3.65 -8.73
N ARG A 116 -18.07 2.98 -8.93
CA ARG A 116 -17.22 2.50 -7.85
C ARG A 116 -15.74 2.50 -8.21
N VAL A 117 -14.90 2.70 -7.19
CA VAL A 117 -13.47 2.45 -7.26
C VAL A 117 -13.04 1.55 -6.11
N VAL A 118 -12.27 0.51 -6.43
CA VAL A 118 -11.67 -0.42 -5.46
C VAL A 118 -10.17 -0.17 -5.39
N LEU A 119 -9.66 0.14 -4.20
CA LEU A 119 -8.25 0.38 -3.92
C LEU A 119 -7.63 -0.89 -3.34
N VAL A 120 -6.74 -1.53 -4.09
CA VAL A 120 -6.17 -2.84 -3.73
C VAL A 120 -5.09 -2.74 -2.67
N SER A 121 -4.25 -1.70 -2.74
CA SER A 121 -3.15 -1.48 -1.79
C SER A 121 -2.95 0.01 -1.54
N PRO A 122 -3.97 0.68 -0.97
CA PRO A 122 -3.92 2.09 -0.65
C PRO A 122 -2.92 2.38 0.48
N THR A 123 -2.58 3.66 0.58
CA THR A 123 -1.97 4.25 1.77
C THR A 123 -3.01 5.06 2.57
N PHE A 124 -2.64 5.53 3.76
CA PHE A 124 -3.49 6.34 4.61
C PHE A 124 -3.94 7.63 3.90
N GLY A 125 -5.26 7.79 3.70
CA GLY A 125 -5.89 8.92 3.01
C GLY A 125 -6.25 8.67 1.54
N SER A 126 -5.96 7.49 0.98
CA SER A 126 -6.14 7.23 -0.46
C SER A 126 -7.60 7.32 -0.90
N ALA A 127 -8.55 6.86 -0.08
CA ALA A 127 -9.97 6.96 -0.42
C ALA A 127 -10.42 8.41 -0.57
N GLY A 128 -9.95 9.31 0.32
CA GLY A 128 -10.23 10.74 0.25
C GLY A 128 -9.66 11.35 -1.03
N LEU A 129 -8.39 11.06 -1.35
CA LEU A 129 -7.74 11.47 -2.60
C LEU A 129 -8.58 11.09 -3.83
N VAL A 130 -8.91 9.81 -3.96
CA VAL A 130 -9.60 9.28 -5.13
C VAL A 130 -11.00 9.88 -5.26
N ARG A 131 -11.73 9.99 -4.13
CA ARG A 131 -13.06 10.59 -4.11
C ARG A 131 -13.02 12.04 -4.59
N GLN A 132 -12.14 12.87 -4.01
CA GLN A 132 -12.07 14.29 -4.33
C GLN A 132 -11.53 14.54 -5.73
N LEU A 133 -10.56 13.75 -6.17
CA LEU A 133 -10.05 13.83 -7.54
C LEU A 133 -11.16 13.51 -8.56
N LEU A 134 -11.94 12.45 -8.37
CA LEU A 134 -13.03 12.12 -9.28
C LEU A 134 -14.13 13.19 -9.29
N LYS A 135 -14.48 13.75 -8.13
CA LYS A 135 -15.38 14.91 -8.05
C LYS A 135 -14.88 16.07 -8.88
N ARG A 136 -13.61 16.47 -8.68
CA ARG A 136 -12.96 17.56 -9.42
C ARG A 136 -12.98 17.30 -10.93
N LEU A 137 -12.59 16.11 -11.36
CA LEU A 137 -12.51 15.74 -12.77
C LEU A 137 -13.88 15.67 -13.45
N ARG A 138 -14.94 15.24 -12.74
CA ARG A 138 -16.32 15.23 -13.24
C ARG A 138 -16.92 16.63 -13.31
N ALA A 139 -16.70 17.45 -12.29
CA ALA A 139 -17.18 18.83 -12.25
C ALA A 139 -16.62 19.67 -13.40
N ALA A 140 -15.35 19.44 -13.78
CA ALA A 140 -14.73 20.10 -14.93
C ALA A 140 -15.40 19.77 -16.28
N GLN A 141 -16.15 18.67 -16.36
CA GLN A 141 -16.84 18.21 -17.58
C GLN A 141 -18.29 18.69 -17.66
N THR A 142 -18.99 18.80 -16.53
CA THR A 142 -20.36 19.34 -16.44
C THR A 142 -20.38 20.86 -16.52
N ARG A 143 -20.09 21.44 -17.70
CA ARG A 143 -20.31 22.87 -17.97
C ARG A 143 -21.70 23.19 -18.55
N ASP A 144 -22.46 22.19 -18.98
CA ASP A 144 -23.77 22.36 -19.63
C ASP A 144 -24.96 21.80 -18.81
N GLY A 145 -25.24 22.40 -17.65
CA GLY A 145 -26.56 22.25 -16.98
C GLY A 145 -26.98 20.85 -16.51
N GLY A 146 -26.08 19.87 -16.53
CA GLY A 146 -26.34 18.49 -16.10
C GLY A 146 -26.45 18.34 -14.58
N SER A 147 -27.27 17.39 -14.12
CA SER A 147 -27.38 16.99 -12.71
C SER A 147 -26.00 16.60 -12.14
N ALA A 148 -25.72 17.01 -10.89
CA ALA A 148 -24.50 16.61 -10.20
C ALA A 148 -24.41 15.09 -10.12
N ALA A 149 -23.39 14.52 -10.77
CA ALA A 149 -23.16 13.07 -10.73
C ALA A 149 -22.96 12.61 -9.28
N ALA A 150 -23.64 11.53 -8.90
CA ALA A 150 -23.52 10.96 -7.57
C ALA A 150 -22.05 10.59 -7.25
N ASP A 151 -21.68 10.74 -5.98
CA ASP A 151 -20.36 10.36 -5.49
C ASP A 151 -20.10 8.87 -5.72
N PRO A 152 -18.97 8.50 -6.34
CA PRO A 152 -18.64 7.10 -6.51
C PRO A 152 -18.38 6.44 -5.16
N GLU A 153 -18.78 5.18 -5.02
CA GLU A 153 -18.39 4.36 -3.87
C GLU A 153 -16.88 4.11 -3.93
N ILE A 154 -16.15 4.39 -2.85
CA ILE A 154 -14.73 4.05 -2.74
C ILE A 154 -14.57 2.94 -1.71
N ILE A 155 -14.03 1.81 -2.13
CA ILE A 155 -13.72 0.66 -1.27
C ILE A 155 -12.20 0.58 -1.13
N SER A 156 -11.69 0.71 0.10
CA SER A 156 -10.26 0.51 0.40
C SER A 156 -10.06 -0.83 1.06
N PHE A 157 -9.17 -1.65 0.48
CA PHE A 157 -8.55 -2.75 1.18
C PHE A 157 -7.37 -2.28 2.01
N SER A 158 -6.98 -3.03 3.02
CA SER A 158 -5.77 -2.71 3.79
C SER A 158 -4.48 -3.07 3.06
N THR A 159 -4.53 -4.07 2.18
CA THR A 159 -3.39 -4.58 1.40
C THR A 159 -3.88 -5.56 0.34
N TYR A 160 -3.03 -5.87 -0.63
CA TYR A 160 -3.26 -6.95 -1.58
C TYR A 160 -3.35 -8.30 -0.85
N LEU A 161 -4.17 -9.22 -1.38
CA LEU A 161 -4.56 -10.47 -0.72
C LEU A 161 -3.44 -11.50 -0.53
N GLY A 162 -2.27 -11.30 -1.14
CA GLY A 162 -1.22 -12.30 -1.10
C GLY A 162 0.13 -11.81 -1.61
N ASP A 163 0.96 -12.77 -2.00
CA ASP A 163 2.22 -12.57 -2.70
C ASP A 163 2.11 -13.26 -4.05
N THR A 164 2.32 -12.49 -5.12
CA THR A 164 2.12 -12.96 -6.49
C THR A 164 3.19 -12.39 -7.38
N ARG A 165 3.81 -13.28 -8.14
CA ARG A 165 4.91 -12.98 -9.05
C ARG A 165 4.62 -13.56 -10.43
N TRP A 166 5.43 -13.18 -11.40
CA TRP A 166 5.37 -13.82 -12.71
C TRP A 166 5.88 -15.26 -12.62
N SER A 167 5.18 -16.22 -13.24
CA SER A 167 5.54 -17.65 -13.14
C SER A 167 6.96 -17.94 -13.64
N ALA A 168 7.37 -17.26 -14.71
CA ALA A 168 8.71 -17.38 -15.30
C ALA A 168 9.68 -16.26 -14.88
N GLY A 169 9.39 -15.54 -13.79
CA GLY A 169 10.26 -14.47 -13.25
C GLY A 169 10.20 -13.12 -13.98
N GLY A 170 9.60 -13.04 -15.17
CA GLY A 170 9.43 -11.80 -15.94
C GLY A 170 8.00 -11.57 -16.45
N PRO A 171 7.65 -10.33 -16.85
CA PRO A 171 6.29 -9.97 -17.28
C PRO A 171 5.71 -10.91 -18.34
N SER A 172 4.53 -11.47 -18.08
CA SER A 172 3.87 -12.45 -18.96
C SER A 172 2.35 -12.49 -18.72
N ALA A 173 1.59 -13.28 -19.48
CA ALA A 173 0.16 -13.48 -19.22
C ALA A 173 -0.14 -14.48 -18.08
N ALA A 174 0.90 -15.03 -17.44
CA ALA A 174 0.79 -16.03 -16.38
C ALA A 174 1.48 -15.60 -15.08
N VAL A 175 0.79 -15.81 -13.95
CA VAL A 175 1.28 -15.49 -12.61
C VAL A 175 1.21 -16.68 -11.67
N LEU A 176 2.07 -16.65 -10.65
CA LEU A 176 2.14 -17.62 -9.57
C LEU A 176 1.93 -16.90 -8.24
N THR A 177 0.86 -17.25 -7.52
CA THR A 177 0.64 -16.84 -6.14
C THR A 177 1.35 -17.82 -5.20
N THR A 178 2.34 -17.30 -4.48
CA THR A 178 3.22 -18.08 -3.59
C THR A 178 2.73 -18.08 -2.14
N GLY A 179 2.05 -17.00 -1.73
CA GLY A 179 1.49 -16.85 -0.39
C GLY A 179 0.17 -16.11 -0.43
N VAL A 180 -0.69 -16.40 0.54
CA VAL A 180 -2.01 -15.78 0.66
C VAL A 180 -2.22 -15.37 2.11
N LYS A 181 -2.72 -14.15 2.31
CA LYS A 181 -3.03 -13.64 3.65
C LYS A 181 -4.26 -14.36 4.18
N ARG A 182 -4.23 -14.74 5.46
CA ARG A 182 -5.41 -15.30 6.14
C ARG A 182 -6.51 -14.27 6.34
N LYS A 183 -6.11 -13.00 6.54
CA LYS A 183 -7.00 -11.89 6.82
C LYS A 183 -6.55 -10.63 6.05
N VAL A 184 -7.51 -9.92 5.51
CA VAL A 184 -7.37 -8.52 5.08
C VAL A 184 -8.53 -7.71 5.63
N TYR A 185 -8.40 -6.39 5.64
CA TYR A 185 -9.47 -5.50 6.07
C TYR A 185 -9.99 -4.71 4.88
N ALA A 186 -11.28 -4.34 4.92
CA ALA A 186 -11.89 -3.51 3.90
C ALA A 186 -12.89 -2.54 4.50
N GLY A 187 -13.01 -1.36 3.92
CA GLY A 187 -14.04 -0.38 4.28
C GLY A 187 -14.52 0.39 3.06
N SER A 188 -15.77 0.84 3.08
CA SER A 188 -16.40 1.57 1.99
C SER A 188 -16.92 2.93 2.45
N THR A 189 -16.86 3.94 1.58
CA THR A 189 -17.46 5.26 1.84
C THR A 189 -18.98 5.21 2.05
N GLN A 190 -19.62 4.12 1.65
CA GLN A 190 -21.07 3.91 1.77
C GLN A 190 -21.42 2.84 2.82
N GLY A 191 -20.48 2.49 3.71
CA GLY A 191 -20.68 1.47 4.72
C GLY A 191 -20.76 0.07 4.12
N ARG A 192 -21.76 -0.73 4.50
CA ARG A 192 -21.95 -2.07 3.94
C ARG A 192 -22.75 -2.00 2.64
N THR A 193 -22.17 -2.47 1.54
CA THR A 193 -22.79 -2.48 0.21
C THR A 193 -22.79 -3.89 -0.39
N GLU A 194 -23.69 -4.14 -1.34
CA GLU A 194 -23.77 -5.43 -2.06
C GLU A 194 -22.42 -5.80 -2.72
N ALA A 195 -21.70 -4.81 -3.21
CA ALA A 195 -20.39 -5.02 -3.81
C ALA A 195 -19.31 -5.38 -2.80
N LEU A 196 -19.29 -4.72 -1.64
CA LEU A 196 -18.38 -5.10 -0.56
C LEU A 196 -18.70 -6.52 -0.08
N ASP A 197 -19.98 -6.87 0.07
CA ASP A 197 -20.40 -8.23 0.43
C ASP A 197 -19.99 -9.26 -0.62
N ALA A 198 -20.14 -8.95 -1.92
CA ALA A 198 -19.71 -9.82 -3.01
C ALA A 198 -18.18 -10.02 -3.02
N LEU A 199 -17.40 -8.96 -2.79
CA LEU A 199 -15.95 -9.05 -2.63
C LEU A 199 -15.59 -9.93 -1.41
N CYS A 200 -16.26 -9.74 -0.27
CA CYS A 200 -16.09 -10.56 0.92
C CYS A 200 -16.35 -12.05 0.63
N ALA A 201 -17.45 -12.36 -0.06
CA ALA A 201 -17.78 -13.73 -0.44
C ALA A 201 -16.73 -14.35 -1.36
N ALA A 202 -16.29 -13.64 -2.41
CA ALA A 202 -15.29 -14.14 -3.35
C ALA A 202 -13.92 -14.40 -2.69
N TRP A 203 -13.51 -13.56 -1.74
CA TRP A 203 -12.27 -13.77 -0.98
C TRP A 203 -12.40 -14.90 0.02
N ALA A 204 -13.54 -15.00 0.71
CA ALA A 204 -13.80 -16.09 1.65
C ALA A 204 -13.79 -17.44 0.93
N GLU A 205 -14.37 -17.52 -0.28
CA GLU A 205 -14.25 -18.68 -1.13
C GLU A 205 -12.79 -19.02 -1.44
N ALA A 206 -11.94 -18.03 -1.64
CA ALA A 206 -10.50 -18.18 -1.87
C ALA A 206 -9.66 -18.45 -0.59
N GLY A 207 -10.31 -18.59 0.58
CA GLY A 207 -9.62 -18.85 1.85
C GLY A 207 -9.07 -17.61 2.54
N VAL A 208 -9.50 -16.42 2.13
CA VAL A 208 -9.11 -15.13 2.73
C VAL A 208 -10.29 -14.52 3.46
N ARG A 209 -10.16 -14.28 4.76
CA ARG A 209 -11.19 -13.54 5.51
C ARG A 209 -11.04 -12.05 5.26
N ILE A 210 -12.10 -11.39 4.81
CA ILE A 210 -12.19 -9.93 4.84
C ILE A 210 -12.91 -9.53 6.13
N GLU A 211 -12.25 -8.72 6.97
CA GLU A 211 -12.93 -8.03 8.06
C GLU A 211 -13.37 -6.65 7.59
N THR A 212 -14.69 -6.44 7.53
CA THR A 212 -15.29 -5.17 7.13
C THR A 212 -15.24 -4.18 8.28
N LEU A 213 -14.65 -3.02 8.03
CA LEU A 213 -14.51 -1.91 8.96
C LEU A 213 -15.46 -0.77 8.62
N SER A 214 -15.56 0.21 9.52
CA SER A 214 -16.56 1.27 9.44
C SER A 214 -16.32 2.24 8.27
N SER A 215 -15.08 2.39 7.83
CA SER A 215 -14.69 3.32 6.79
C SER A 215 -13.46 2.84 6.00
N PRO A 216 -13.24 3.35 4.77
CA PRO A 216 -12.03 3.06 4.01
C PRO A 216 -10.76 3.52 4.75
N LEU A 217 -10.84 4.67 5.41
CA LEU A 217 -9.73 5.24 6.16
C LEU A 217 -9.31 4.32 7.33
N GLU A 218 -10.27 3.71 8.02
CA GLU A 218 -9.96 2.71 9.05
C GLU A 218 -9.26 1.49 8.45
N ALA A 219 -9.72 0.97 7.31
CA ALA A 219 -9.07 -0.14 6.61
C ALA A 219 -7.64 0.20 6.16
N GLU A 220 -7.39 1.43 5.70
CA GLU A 220 -6.07 1.92 5.32
C GLU A 220 -5.07 1.94 6.48
N THR A 221 -5.55 2.07 7.74
CA THR A 221 -4.67 1.93 8.92
C THR A 221 -4.23 0.48 9.17
N ARG A 222 -4.91 -0.52 8.62
CA ARG A 222 -4.53 -1.93 8.78
C ARG A 222 -3.49 -2.37 7.75
N ASN A 223 -2.57 -1.45 7.41
CA ASN A 223 -1.45 -1.65 6.50
C ASN A 223 -0.14 -1.62 7.31
N ILE A 224 0.51 -2.79 7.47
CA ILE A 224 1.73 -2.90 8.27
C ILE A 224 2.87 -2.01 7.79
N SER A 225 2.99 -1.78 6.47
CA SER A 225 4.04 -0.95 5.88
C SER A 225 3.90 0.54 6.28
N LEU A 226 2.75 0.99 6.78
CA LEU A 226 2.59 2.33 7.36
C LEU A 226 3.46 2.50 8.62
N TYR A 227 3.57 1.46 9.44
CA TYR A 227 4.22 1.52 10.74
C TYR A 227 5.68 1.08 10.68
N VAL A 228 5.98 0.07 9.86
CA VAL A 228 7.28 -0.63 9.93
C VAL A 228 8.29 -0.16 8.89
N HIS A 229 7.85 0.26 7.70
CA HIS A 229 8.81 0.68 6.66
C HIS A 229 9.52 1.99 7.01
N PRO A 230 8.85 3.04 7.53
CA PRO A 230 9.55 4.29 7.85
C PRO A 230 10.77 4.11 8.76
N PRO A 231 10.69 3.45 9.95
CA PRO A 231 11.87 3.23 10.78
C PRO A 231 12.90 2.27 10.14
N LEU A 232 12.45 1.29 9.35
CA LEU A 232 13.35 0.33 8.68
C LEU A 232 14.16 0.95 7.54
N PHE A 233 13.63 1.98 6.86
CA PHE A 233 14.29 2.57 5.70
C PHE A 233 14.80 4.00 5.90
N PHE A 234 14.21 4.79 6.81
CA PHE A 234 14.60 6.19 7.06
C PHE A 234 15.54 6.31 8.27
N ASN A 235 16.63 5.56 8.23
CA ASN A 235 17.73 5.63 9.17
C ASN A 235 19.04 5.64 8.39
N ALA A 236 20.14 6.08 9.03
CA ALA A 236 21.42 6.27 8.35
C ALA A 236 21.91 4.98 7.66
N PHE A 237 21.84 3.84 8.35
CA PHE A 237 22.28 2.55 7.81
C PHE A 237 21.54 2.18 6.52
N SER A 238 20.20 2.20 6.54
CA SER A 238 19.40 1.79 5.39
C SER A 238 19.51 2.78 4.24
N LEU A 239 19.54 4.08 4.51
CA LEU A 239 19.67 5.09 3.47
C LEU A 239 21.06 5.03 2.82
N ASP A 240 22.12 4.89 3.60
CA ASP A 240 23.46 4.72 3.05
C ASP A 240 23.53 3.46 2.16
N ALA A 241 22.84 2.37 2.52
CA ALA A 241 22.71 1.21 1.66
C ALA A 241 21.91 1.48 0.36
N VAL A 242 20.76 2.14 0.45
CA VAL A 242 19.92 2.51 -0.73
C VAL A 242 20.70 3.42 -1.69
N PHE A 243 21.40 4.42 -1.16
CA PHE A 243 22.18 5.37 -1.95
C PHE A 243 23.58 4.85 -2.30
N GLY A 244 23.84 3.55 -2.12
CA GLY A 244 25.02 2.87 -2.67
C GLY A 244 26.32 3.02 -1.88
N ARG A 245 26.26 3.58 -0.67
CA ARG A 245 27.41 3.79 0.23
C ARG A 245 27.80 2.54 1.04
N ALA A 246 26.95 1.50 1.06
CA ALA A 246 27.27 0.23 1.72
C ALA A 246 28.29 -0.62 0.94
N GLN A 247 29.27 -1.19 1.64
CA GLN A 247 30.34 -2.01 1.03
C GLN A 247 29.91 -3.45 0.74
N SER A 248 29.00 -4.01 1.53
CA SER A 248 28.48 -5.37 1.40
C SER A 248 26.96 -5.38 1.19
N PRO A 249 26.38 -6.50 0.71
CA PRO A 249 24.94 -6.72 0.77
C PRO A 249 24.44 -6.67 2.22
N VAL A 250 23.35 -5.93 2.44
CA VAL A 250 22.68 -5.79 3.74
C VAL A 250 21.18 -6.01 3.57
N TYR A 251 20.52 -6.34 4.67
CA TYR A 251 19.17 -6.87 4.66
C TYR A 251 18.24 -6.07 5.57
N VAL A 252 17.01 -5.85 5.11
CA VAL A 252 16.01 -4.99 5.77
C VAL A 252 15.68 -5.50 7.18
N TYR A 253 15.59 -6.82 7.35
CA TYR A 253 15.03 -7.43 8.55
C TYR A 253 16.06 -8.13 9.45
N LYS A 254 17.36 -7.96 9.18
CA LYS A 254 18.43 -8.50 10.04
C LYS A 254 18.81 -7.50 11.14
N LEU A 255 19.40 -8.05 12.20
CA LEU A 255 20.04 -7.26 13.24
C LEU A 255 21.34 -6.63 12.73
N PHE A 256 21.77 -5.53 13.32
CA PHE A 256 23.07 -4.93 13.02
C PHE A 256 24.22 -5.92 13.34
N PRO A 257 25.26 -6.05 12.48
CA PRO A 257 25.59 -5.21 11.32
C PRO A 257 25.02 -5.66 9.97
N GLU A 258 24.27 -6.76 9.91
CA GLU A 258 23.72 -7.29 8.65
C GLU A 258 22.46 -6.53 8.20
N GLY A 259 21.80 -5.81 9.11
CA GLY A 259 20.62 -5.00 8.87
C GLY A 259 20.45 -3.85 9.87
N PRO A 260 19.40 -3.03 9.73
CA PRO A 260 19.22 -1.81 10.52
C PRO A 260 18.66 -2.05 11.92
N ILE A 261 18.19 -3.27 12.25
CA ILE A 261 17.45 -3.51 13.48
C ILE A 261 18.38 -3.40 14.70
N THR A 262 18.08 -2.41 15.52
CA THR A 262 18.79 -2.07 16.76
C THR A 262 17.77 -1.56 17.80
N PRO A 263 18.12 -1.47 19.10
CA PRO A 263 17.25 -0.83 20.08
C PRO A 263 16.85 0.61 19.72
N ALA A 264 17.75 1.36 19.05
CA ALA A 264 17.45 2.72 18.59
C ALA A 264 16.36 2.71 17.51
N LEU A 265 16.45 1.81 16.52
CA LEU A 265 15.41 1.66 15.50
C LEU A 265 14.07 1.26 16.12
N ILE A 266 14.06 0.39 17.14
CA ILE A 266 12.82 -0.02 17.80
C ILE A 266 12.17 1.12 18.58
N ARG A 267 12.96 2.02 19.18
CA ARG A 267 12.43 3.28 19.75
C ARG A 267 11.77 4.14 18.68
N ASP A 268 12.41 4.27 17.52
CA ASP A 268 11.88 5.04 16.38
C ASP A 268 10.58 4.43 15.85
N LEU A 269 10.50 3.09 15.74
CA LEU A 269 9.29 2.38 15.36
C LEU A 269 8.16 2.59 16.37
N HIS A 270 8.46 2.50 17.66
CA HIS A 270 7.51 2.72 18.74
C HIS A 270 6.98 4.16 18.75
N ALA A 271 7.86 5.16 18.63
CA ALA A 271 7.49 6.56 18.59
C ALA A 271 6.62 6.89 17.35
N ALA A 272 7.01 6.42 16.16
CA ALA A 272 6.22 6.60 14.94
C ALA A 272 4.84 5.95 15.03
N TRP A 273 4.72 4.78 15.66
CA TRP A 273 3.43 4.14 15.93
C TRP A 273 2.52 4.99 16.82
N LEU A 274 3.07 5.58 17.89
CA LEU A 274 2.32 6.50 18.76
C LEU A 274 1.88 7.76 18.03
N GLU A 275 2.73 8.33 17.18
CA GLU A 275 2.41 9.49 16.33
C GLU A 275 1.27 9.17 15.35
N ILE A 276 1.34 8.03 14.65
CA ILE A 276 0.24 7.54 13.80
C ILE A 276 -1.03 7.32 14.63
N GLY A 277 -0.89 6.78 15.84
CA GLY A 277 -2.01 6.59 16.77
C GLY A 277 -2.69 7.89 17.18
N ALA A 278 -1.93 8.97 17.39
CA ALA A 278 -2.48 10.29 17.68
C ALA A 278 -3.22 10.89 16.48
N ILE A 279 -2.71 10.68 15.25
CA ILE A 279 -3.41 11.05 14.01
C ILE A 279 -4.73 10.29 13.89
N CYS A 280 -4.74 8.98 14.16
CA CYS A 280 -5.95 8.17 14.12
C CYS A 280 -7.00 8.69 15.11
N GLU A 281 -6.61 8.99 16.36
CA GLU A 281 -7.53 9.56 17.35
C GLU A 281 -8.12 10.91 16.93
N ALA A 282 -7.29 11.81 16.38
CA ALA A 282 -7.76 13.10 15.86
C ALA A 282 -8.78 12.94 14.72
N LEU A 283 -8.79 11.79 14.05
CA LEU A 283 -9.73 11.42 13.00
C LEU A 283 -10.85 10.49 13.48
N SER A 284 -10.95 10.24 14.78
CA SER A 284 -11.90 9.28 15.38
C SER A 284 -11.79 7.86 14.79
N VAL A 285 -10.59 7.47 14.36
CA VAL A 285 -10.26 6.13 13.87
C VAL A 285 -9.61 5.33 15.00
N PRO A 286 -10.03 4.08 15.27
CA PRO A 286 -9.42 3.26 16.31
C PRO A 286 -7.92 3.04 16.10
N ARG A 287 -7.14 3.27 17.16
CA ARG A 287 -5.70 2.94 17.19
C ARG A 287 -5.47 1.46 16.96
N VAL A 288 -4.40 1.13 16.25
CA VAL A 288 -3.95 -0.25 16.03
C VAL A 288 -3.13 -0.71 17.24
N ASN A 289 -3.50 -1.85 17.84
CA ASN A 289 -2.59 -2.62 18.67
C ASN A 289 -1.51 -3.23 17.75
N LEU A 290 -0.36 -2.56 17.66
CA LEU A 290 0.66 -2.86 16.66
C LEU A 290 1.25 -4.26 16.80
N LEU A 291 1.66 -4.66 18.00
CA LEU A 291 2.31 -5.96 18.20
C LEU A 291 1.37 -7.12 17.86
N LYS A 292 0.10 -7.03 18.30
CA LYS A 292 -0.94 -8.00 17.97
C LYS A 292 -1.19 -8.03 16.46
N PHE A 293 -1.34 -6.88 15.82
CA PHE A 293 -1.54 -6.79 14.37
C PHE A 293 -0.36 -7.39 13.57
N MET A 294 0.87 -7.09 13.97
CA MET A 294 2.10 -7.63 13.37
C MET A 294 2.22 -9.15 13.50
N THR A 295 1.61 -9.73 14.54
CA THR A 295 1.73 -11.16 14.88
C THR A 295 0.56 -11.97 14.35
N ASP A 296 -0.67 -11.56 14.62
CA ASP A 296 -1.88 -12.33 14.28
C ASP A 296 -2.25 -12.20 12.79
N ASP A 297 -2.11 -11.00 12.22
CA ASP A 297 -2.63 -10.69 10.88
C ASP A 297 -1.54 -10.60 9.81
N CYS A 298 -0.28 -10.47 10.22
CA CYS A 298 0.86 -10.41 9.31
C CYS A 298 1.67 -11.70 9.35
N TYR A 299 2.67 -11.79 10.23
CA TYR A 299 3.55 -12.96 10.31
C TYR A 299 3.58 -13.47 11.74
N PRO A 300 3.12 -14.71 11.99
CA PRO A 300 3.05 -15.26 13.34
C PRO A 300 4.45 -15.59 13.86
N VAL A 301 4.60 -15.52 15.18
CA VAL A 301 5.73 -16.08 15.91
C VAL A 301 5.27 -17.28 16.73
N ARG A 302 6.21 -17.99 17.34
CA ARG A 302 5.92 -19.06 18.28
C ARG A 302 5.31 -18.48 19.58
N PRO A 303 4.31 -19.11 20.20
CA PRO A 303 3.73 -18.64 21.47
C PRO A 303 4.74 -18.48 22.61
N GLU A 304 5.85 -19.23 22.56
CA GLU A 304 6.97 -19.15 23.48
C GLU A 304 7.76 -17.84 23.36
N SER A 305 7.74 -17.20 22.18
CA SER A 305 8.41 -15.92 21.94
C SER A 305 7.60 -14.73 22.43
N LEU A 306 6.26 -14.77 22.27
CA LEU A 306 5.36 -13.70 22.65
C LEU A 306 4.08 -14.29 23.22
N SER A 307 3.79 -13.99 24.49
CA SER A 307 2.61 -14.52 25.15
C SER A 307 1.34 -13.85 24.64
N ARG A 308 0.23 -14.59 24.67
CA ARG A 308 -1.08 -14.04 24.25
C ARG A 308 -1.51 -12.84 25.09
N LEU A 309 -1.22 -12.87 26.39
CA LEU A 309 -1.52 -11.78 27.32
C LEU A 309 -0.80 -10.49 26.93
N GLU A 310 0.49 -10.58 26.57
CA GLU A 310 1.28 -9.43 26.14
C GLU A 310 0.82 -8.89 24.79
N LEU A 311 0.44 -9.76 23.84
CA LEU A 311 -0.14 -9.33 22.57
C LEU A 311 -1.43 -8.53 22.80
N ASP A 312 -2.34 -9.03 23.62
CA ASP A 312 -3.64 -8.39 23.85
C ASP A 312 -3.51 -7.07 24.63
N ARG A 313 -2.62 -7.03 25.63
CA ARG A 313 -2.41 -5.85 26.50
C ARG A 313 -1.34 -4.88 26.00
N PHE A 314 -0.70 -5.15 24.87
CA PHE A 314 0.43 -4.36 24.37
C PHE A 314 0.27 -2.83 24.50
N PRO A 315 -0.87 -2.20 24.13
CA PRO A 315 -1.04 -0.75 24.25
C PRO A 315 -1.03 -0.20 25.69
N GLU A 316 -1.28 -1.06 26.68
CA GLU A 316 -1.35 -0.72 28.11
C GLU A 316 -0.01 -0.89 28.84
N LEU A 317 0.94 -1.59 28.22
CA LEU A 317 2.26 -1.84 28.80
C LEU A 317 3.09 -0.56 28.82
N ASP A 318 4.10 -0.50 29.68
CA ASP A 318 5.04 0.62 29.69
C ASP A 318 5.89 0.64 28.40
N ALA A 319 6.44 1.81 28.09
CA ALA A 319 7.17 2.03 26.84
C ALA A 319 8.40 1.12 26.69
N VAL A 320 9.10 0.80 27.78
CA VAL A 320 10.29 -0.06 27.71
C VAL A 320 9.88 -1.49 27.41
N HIS A 321 8.82 -1.99 28.06
CA HIS A 321 8.28 -3.32 27.78
C HIS A 321 7.72 -3.41 26.35
N GLN A 322 7.02 -2.37 25.87
CA GLN A 322 6.54 -2.31 24.48
C GLN A 322 7.69 -2.41 23.48
N GLN A 323 8.76 -1.63 23.68
CA GLN A 323 9.96 -1.66 22.84
C GLN A 323 10.66 -3.03 22.91
N TYR A 324 10.77 -3.62 24.11
CA TYR A 324 11.33 -4.95 24.27
C TYR A 324 10.58 -5.99 23.45
N LEU A 325 9.24 -6.03 23.52
CA LEU A 325 8.44 -6.98 22.76
C LEU A 325 8.52 -6.76 21.25
N LEU A 326 8.59 -5.51 20.80
CA LEU A 326 8.84 -5.21 19.38
C LEU A 326 10.20 -5.74 18.93
N TYR A 327 11.25 -5.59 19.74
CA TYR A 327 12.57 -6.16 19.45
C TYR A 327 12.53 -7.69 19.41
N VAL A 328 11.92 -8.34 20.42
CA VAL A 328 11.74 -9.80 20.47
C VAL A 328 10.98 -10.30 19.24
N ARG A 329 9.94 -9.58 18.81
CA ARG A 329 9.18 -9.91 17.61
C ARG A 329 10.07 -9.97 16.37
N TYR A 330 10.93 -8.97 16.15
CA TYR A 330 11.84 -8.96 15.00
C TYR A 330 12.91 -10.05 15.12
N ALA A 331 13.49 -10.25 16.31
CA ALA A 331 14.47 -11.32 16.53
C ALA A 331 13.87 -12.72 16.27
N SER A 332 12.60 -12.92 16.63
CA SER A 332 11.89 -14.19 16.42
C SER A 332 11.54 -14.48 14.95
N LEU A 333 11.72 -13.49 14.06
CA LEU A 333 11.46 -13.61 12.61
C LEU A 333 12.73 -13.45 11.78
N LEU A 334 13.91 -13.61 12.40
CA LEU A 334 15.16 -13.72 11.64
C LEU A 334 15.14 -14.94 10.71
N ILE A 335 14.49 -16.00 11.18
CA ILE A 335 14.13 -17.20 10.43
C ILE A 335 12.60 -17.30 10.32
N ASP A 336 12.10 -18.18 9.46
CA ASP A 336 10.69 -18.59 9.52
C ASP A 336 10.56 -19.70 10.59
N PRO A 337 9.97 -19.40 11.76
CA PRO A 337 9.91 -20.36 12.87
C PRO A 337 8.92 -21.50 12.65
N TYR A 338 8.18 -21.49 11.54
CA TYR A 338 7.26 -22.53 11.12
C TYR A 338 7.74 -23.30 9.87
N SER A 339 8.84 -22.88 9.25
CA SER A 339 9.48 -23.65 8.19
C SER A 339 10.03 -24.97 8.73
N SER A 340 10.14 -25.99 7.86
CA SER A 340 10.85 -27.22 8.25
C SER A 340 12.35 -26.93 8.26
N PRO A 341 13.07 -27.25 9.34
CA PRO A 341 14.52 -27.10 9.35
C PRO A 341 15.19 -28.08 8.38
N ASP A 342 16.36 -27.72 7.88
CA ASP A 342 17.23 -28.62 7.13
C ASP A 342 17.84 -29.72 8.02
N GLU A 343 18.63 -30.61 7.42
CA GLU A 343 19.31 -31.71 8.14
C GLU A 343 20.27 -31.22 9.23
N GLN A 344 20.69 -29.95 9.21
CA GLN A 344 21.55 -29.32 10.20
C GLN A 344 20.76 -28.50 11.23
N GLY A 345 19.42 -28.55 11.20
CA GLY A 345 18.56 -27.82 12.13
C GLY A 345 18.35 -26.34 11.77
N ARG A 346 18.73 -25.90 10.56
CA ARG A 346 18.59 -24.50 10.14
C ARG A 346 17.25 -24.28 9.47
N TYR A 347 16.54 -23.26 9.91
CA TYR A 347 15.27 -22.85 9.33
C TYR A 347 15.49 -21.93 8.12
N PHE A 348 14.44 -21.73 7.32
CA PHE A 348 14.47 -20.80 6.20
C PHE A 348 14.83 -19.38 6.67
N ASP A 349 15.80 -18.73 6.01
CA ASP A 349 16.23 -17.36 6.32
C ASP A 349 15.19 -16.33 5.85
N PHE A 350 14.20 -16.08 6.72
CA PHE A 350 13.11 -15.15 6.47
C PHE A 350 13.57 -13.69 6.46
N SER A 351 14.69 -13.37 7.13
CA SER A 351 15.24 -12.02 7.22
C SER A 351 16.04 -11.57 6.00
N ALA A 352 16.38 -12.47 5.09
CA ALA A 352 17.24 -12.22 3.93
C ALA A 352 16.56 -11.41 2.80
N VAL A 353 15.87 -10.31 3.14
CA VAL A 353 15.31 -9.36 2.18
C VAL A 353 16.33 -8.25 1.92
N PRO A 354 16.95 -8.19 0.73
CA PRO A 354 18.04 -7.25 0.48
C PRO A 354 17.53 -5.80 0.37
N ILE A 355 18.31 -4.87 0.92
CA ILE A 355 18.13 -3.44 0.65
C ILE A 355 18.63 -3.17 -0.78
N ARG A 356 17.69 -2.80 -1.66
CA ARG A 356 18.03 -2.47 -3.05
C ARG A 356 18.66 -1.09 -3.11
N ARG A 357 19.61 -0.94 -4.04
CA ARG A 357 20.30 0.32 -4.30
C ARG A 357 19.56 1.13 -5.37
N LEU A 358 19.96 2.39 -5.52
CA LEU A 358 19.73 3.14 -6.75
C LEU A 358 20.13 2.29 -7.96
N PHE A 359 19.36 2.42 -9.03
CA PHE A 359 19.59 1.69 -10.26
C PHE A 359 19.21 2.57 -11.45
N VAL A 360 19.74 2.23 -12.63
CA VAL A 360 19.32 2.85 -13.88
C VAL A 360 18.09 2.09 -14.37
N ASP A 361 16.98 2.81 -14.56
CA ASP A 361 15.75 2.26 -15.08
C ASP A 361 15.87 1.94 -16.57
N ALA A 362 14.79 1.42 -17.14
CA ALA A 362 14.77 0.98 -18.52
C ALA A 362 14.89 2.16 -19.52
N ASP A 363 14.54 3.38 -19.11
CA ASP A 363 14.63 4.60 -19.93
C ASP A 363 16.00 5.29 -19.76
N GLY A 364 16.96 4.63 -19.11
CA GLY A 364 18.31 5.15 -18.92
C GLY A 364 18.42 6.20 -17.82
N ARG A 365 17.44 6.29 -16.92
CA ARG A 365 17.41 7.29 -15.84
C ARG A 365 17.72 6.65 -14.50
N TRP A 366 18.46 7.34 -13.64
CA TRP A 366 18.63 6.91 -12.26
C TRP A 366 17.29 6.96 -11.51
N GLU A 367 17.01 5.91 -10.75
CA GLU A 367 15.72 5.67 -10.11
C GLU A 367 15.88 5.10 -8.70
N LEU A 368 14.92 5.46 -7.84
CA LEU A 368 14.81 4.94 -6.50
C LEU A 368 14.15 3.56 -6.52
N PRO A 369 14.69 2.58 -5.77
CA PRO A 369 13.98 1.34 -5.54
C PRO A 369 12.63 1.61 -4.89
N ARG A 370 11.67 0.72 -5.19
CA ARG A 370 10.29 0.78 -4.68
C ARG A 370 10.23 1.08 -3.18
N MET A 371 11.09 0.40 -2.40
CA MET A 371 11.39 0.77 -1.02
C MET A 371 12.75 1.49 -1.05
N PRO A 372 12.83 2.79 -0.70
CA PRO A 372 11.80 3.53 0.04
C PRO A 372 10.90 4.46 -0.79
N LYS A 373 10.92 4.45 -2.13
CA LYS A 373 10.12 5.40 -2.95
C LYS A 373 8.64 5.51 -2.52
N GLU A 374 7.93 4.39 -2.41
CA GLU A 374 6.52 4.39 -1.99
C GLU A 374 6.35 4.82 -0.53
N ASP A 375 7.34 4.51 0.31
CA ASP A 375 7.33 4.80 1.73
C ASP A 375 7.54 6.30 1.99
N VAL A 376 8.29 7.00 1.14
CA VAL A 376 8.45 8.46 1.18
C VAL A 376 7.11 9.12 0.90
N TYR A 377 6.42 8.71 -0.18
CA TYR A 377 5.09 9.23 -0.50
C TYR A 377 4.13 9.04 0.67
N ARG A 378 4.02 7.80 1.19
CA ARG A 378 3.16 7.48 2.35
C ARG A 378 3.47 8.35 3.55
N THR A 379 4.75 8.52 3.86
CA THR A 379 5.21 9.26 5.04
C THR A 379 4.97 10.77 4.89
N ARG A 380 5.13 11.33 3.69
CA ARG A 380 4.78 12.73 3.38
C ARG A 380 3.28 13.00 3.49
N ILE A 381 2.44 12.10 2.97
CA ILE A 381 0.98 12.20 3.14
C ILE A 381 0.60 12.17 4.63
N LEU A 382 1.17 11.23 5.39
CA LEU A 382 0.94 11.14 6.84
C LEU A 382 1.35 12.42 7.58
N GLN A 383 2.54 12.96 7.29
CA GLN A 383 3.02 14.23 7.84
C GLN A 383 2.07 15.39 7.50
N GLY A 384 1.61 15.46 6.26
CA GLY A 384 0.67 16.47 5.79
C GLY A 384 -0.67 16.42 6.52
N ILE A 385 -1.23 15.21 6.68
CA ILE A 385 -2.46 14.99 7.45
C ILE A 385 -2.26 15.40 8.91
N ALA A 386 -1.14 15.03 9.53
CA ALA A 386 -0.84 15.40 10.91
C ALA A 386 -0.80 16.92 11.10
N ARG A 387 -0.13 17.63 10.19
CA ARG A 387 -0.08 19.10 10.17
C ARG A 387 -1.47 19.73 10.04
N ARG A 388 -2.33 19.18 9.16
CA ARG A 388 -3.73 19.64 9.01
C ARG A 388 -4.52 19.53 10.32
N LEU A 389 -4.28 18.47 11.07
CA LEU A 389 -4.96 18.16 12.33
C LEU A 389 -4.31 18.84 13.55
N GLY A 390 -3.15 19.48 13.39
CA GLY A 390 -2.39 20.04 14.51
C GLY A 390 -1.71 18.97 15.38
N VAL A 391 -1.52 17.75 14.87
CA VAL A 391 -0.84 16.65 15.58
C VAL A 391 0.67 16.75 15.30
N ARG A 392 1.48 16.72 16.37
CA ARG A 392 2.95 16.74 16.25
C ARG A 392 3.49 15.36 15.88
N THR A 393 4.43 15.32 14.95
CA THR A 393 5.04 14.08 14.46
C THR A 393 6.57 14.18 14.34
N PRO A 394 7.30 14.47 15.45
CA PRO A 394 8.74 14.73 15.39
C PRO A 394 9.57 13.56 14.85
N THR A 395 9.12 12.32 15.05
CA THR A 395 9.81 11.13 14.53
C THR A 395 9.63 11.03 13.02
N VAL A 396 8.40 11.18 12.53
CA VAL A 396 8.10 11.23 11.09
C VAL A 396 8.82 12.39 10.40
N ASP A 397 8.87 13.57 11.05
CA ASP A 397 9.58 14.73 10.52
C ASP A 397 11.07 14.42 10.34
N ARG A 398 11.71 13.83 11.37
CA ARG A 398 13.12 13.42 11.29
C ARG A 398 13.37 12.37 10.20
N PHE A 399 12.48 11.39 10.03
CA PHE A 399 12.61 10.39 8.95
C PHE A 399 12.68 11.05 7.57
N LEU A 400 11.78 11.99 7.31
CA LEU A 400 11.73 12.70 6.03
C LEU A 400 12.93 13.62 5.86
N SER A 401 13.35 14.36 6.90
CA SER A 401 14.56 15.19 6.84
C SER A 401 15.80 14.37 6.48
N LEU A 402 16.00 13.21 7.12
CA LEU A 402 17.15 12.36 6.82
C LEU A 402 17.12 11.81 5.39
N PHE A 403 15.93 11.43 4.89
CA PHE A 403 15.78 11.03 3.50
C PHE A 403 16.09 12.17 2.54
N ASP A 404 15.58 13.37 2.80
CA ASP A 404 15.77 14.56 1.96
C ASP A 404 17.25 14.98 1.90
N GLU A 405 17.97 14.90 3.02
CA GLU A 405 19.42 15.11 3.08
C GLU A 405 20.16 14.13 2.16
N ARG A 406 19.86 12.82 2.28
CA ARG A 406 20.52 11.79 1.44
C ARG A 406 20.14 11.90 -0.03
N LEU A 407 18.92 12.31 -0.33
CA LEU A 407 18.47 12.58 -1.68
C LEU A 407 19.21 13.79 -2.29
N ALA A 408 19.44 14.84 -1.51
CA ALA A 408 20.21 16.00 -1.94
C ALA A 408 21.66 15.63 -2.25
N ASP A 409 22.33 14.88 -1.36
CA ASP A 409 23.68 14.36 -1.60
C ASP A 409 23.73 13.55 -2.91
N ALA A 410 22.79 12.61 -3.09
CA ALA A 410 22.77 11.74 -4.27
C ALA A 410 22.55 12.52 -5.58
N ARG A 411 21.76 13.60 -5.56
CA ARG A 411 21.61 14.48 -6.73
C ARG A 411 22.89 15.20 -7.08
N GLN A 412 23.65 15.62 -6.07
CA GLN A 412 24.95 16.26 -6.28
C GLN A 412 25.96 15.25 -6.84
N GLU A 413 26.00 14.02 -6.31
CA GLU A 413 26.85 12.94 -6.80
C GLU A 413 26.50 12.53 -8.24
N LEU A 414 25.23 12.65 -8.64
CA LEU A 414 24.70 12.31 -9.96
C LEU A 414 24.55 13.53 -10.88
N GLU A 415 25.24 14.64 -10.61
CA GLU A 415 25.16 15.84 -11.43
C GLU A 415 25.47 15.53 -12.91
N GLY A 416 24.63 16.04 -13.82
CA GLY A 416 24.73 15.77 -15.26
C GLY A 416 24.20 14.41 -15.73
N GLN A 417 23.75 13.53 -14.82
CA GLN A 417 23.12 12.27 -15.17
C GLN A 417 21.58 12.43 -15.36
N PRO A 418 20.93 11.62 -16.22
CA PRO A 418 19.48 11.60 -16.31
C PRO A 418 18.85 11.04 -15.03
N LEU A 419 17.94 11.80 -14.41
CA LEU A 419 17.24 11.41 -13.18
C LEU A 419 15.75 11.17 -13.46
N SER A 420 15.17 10.17 -12.79
CA SER A 420 13.72 9.98 -12.72
C SER A 420 13.07 11.03 -11.83
N GLU A 421 11.75 11.22 -11.96
CA GLU A 421 10.97 12.12 -11.10
C GLU A 421 11.10 11.79 -9.60
N ALA A 422 11.25 10.51 -9.27
CA ALA A 422 11.46 10.06 -7.91
C ALA A 422 12.72 10.66 -7.27
N LEU A 423 13.78 10.82 -8.08
CA LEU A 423 15.00 11.49 -7.66
C LEU A 423 14.90 13.01 -7.75
N LEU A 424 14.02 13.58 -8.58
CA LEU A 424 13.79 15.04 -8.67
C LEU A 424 12.88 15.61 -7.56
N GLY A 425 12.16 14.72 -6.87
CA GLY A 425 11.46 15.01 -5.61
C GLY A 425 9.95 14.95 -5.78
N CYS A 426 9.34 13.87 -5.30
CA CYS A 426 7.89 13.69 -5.31
C CYS A 426 7.28 14.18 -3.99
N ASP A 427 6.87 15.43 -3.87
CA ASP A 427 6.38 15.98 -2.60
C ASP A 427 4.93 15.59 -2.25
N GLY A 428 4.15 15.12 -3.24
CA GLY A 428 2.77 14.67 -3.04
C GLY A 428 1.81 15.80 -2.63
N ARG A 429 2.19 17.08 -2.83
CA ARG A 429 1.45 18.24 -2.32
C ARG A 429 0.05 18.34 -2.91
N ASP A 430 -0.09 18.22 -4.23
CA ASP A 430 -1.39 18.31 -4.90
C ASP A 430 -2.34 17.20 -4.42
N GLN A 431 -1.81 16.00 -4.20
CA GLN A 431 -2.60 14.90 -3.63
C GLN A 431 -2.98 15.18 -2.18
N LEU A 432 -2.06 15.72 -1.38
CA LEU A 432 -2.33 16.09 0.00
C LEU A 432 -3.45 17.13 0.10
N GLU A 433 -3.47 18.15 -0.77
CA GLU A 433 -4.53 19.15 -0.82
C GLU A 433 -5.92 18.52 -1.02
N LEU A 434 -6.02 17.52 -1.89
CA LEU A 434 -7.26 16.77 -2.10
C LEU A 434 -7.62 15.90 -0.90
N ILE A 435 -6.64 15.28 -0.25
CA ILE A 435 -6.88 14.43 0.92
C ILE A 435 -7.43 15.25 2.09
N VAL A 436 -6.85 16.42 2.37
CA VAL A 436 -7.19 17.21 3.56
C VAL A 436 -8.54 17.95 3.47
N GLN A 437 -9.15 18.02 2.28
CA GLN A 437 -10.46 18.66 2.08
C GLN A 437 -11.57 17.99 2.89
N ASP A 438 -11.48 16.67 3.07
CA ASP A 438 -12.48 15.89 3.81
C ASP A 438 -12.11 15.67 5.28
N LEU A 439 -10.98 16.24 5.72
CA LEU A 439 -10.50 16.08 7.08
C LEU A 439 -10.83 17.32 7.93
N PRO A 440 -11.11 17.13 9.23
CA PRO A 440 -11.32 18.25 10.14
C PRO A 440 -10.09 19.16 10.15
N ALA A 441 -10.32 20.46 10.28
CA ALA A 441 -9.24 21.41 10.54
C ALA A 441 -8.77 21.26 11.99
N ALA A 442 -7.49 21.58 12.26
CA ALA A 442 -7.02 21.78 13.62
C ALA A 442 -7.99 22.69 14.38
N ALA A 443 -8.42 22.27 15.57
CA ALA A 443 -9.19 23.14 16.45
C ALA A 443 -8.37 24.42 16.65
N ALA A 444 -8.94 25.58 16.33
CA ALA A 444 -8.31 26.85 16.67
C ALA A 444 -8.05 26.80 18.18
N SER A 445 -6.78 26.81 18.57
CA SER A 445 -6.41 26.89 19.97
C SER A 445 -7.09 28.13 20.53
N GLY A 446 -8.16 27.94 21.30
CA GLY A 446 -8.88 29.03 21.91
C GLY A 446 -7.87 29.85 22.70
N THR A 447 -7.66 31.09 22.28
CA THR A 447 -7.04 32.11 23.11
C THR A 447 -8.03 32.43 24.23
N GLY A 448 -8.13 31.51 25.19
CA GLY A 448 -8.69 31.79 26.49
C GLY A 448 -7.74 32.76 27.18
N ALA A 449 -8.00 34.05 27.02
CA ALA A 449 -7.42 35.05 27.89
C ALA A 449 -7.71 34.63 29.35
N PRO A 450 -6.71 34.61 30.25
CA PRO A 450 -6.95 34.31 31.65
C PRO A 450 -7.89 35.37 32.21
N SER A 451 -9.09 34.95 32.63
CA SER A 451 -9.97 35.78 33.42
C SER A 451 -9.23 36.15 34.71
N ALA A 452 -8.98 37.45 34.88
CA ALA A 452 -8.39 38.00 36.09
C ALA A 452 -9.23 37.61 37.32
N PRO A 453 -8.61 37.31 38.47
CA PRO A 453 -9.34 37.02 39.70
C PRO A 453 -10.08 38.29 40.14
N GLN A 454 -11.39 38.18 40.37
CA GLN A 454 -12.14 39.21 41.07
C GLN A 454 -11.74 39.18 42.55
N ALA A 455 -11.38 40.35 43.06
CA ALA A 455 -11.08 40.61 44.47
C ALA A 455 -12.35 40.81 45.29
#